data_AF-A0A7M1NVK2-F1
#
_entry.id   AF-A0A7M1NVK2-F1
#
_cell.length_a   1.000
_cell.length_b   1.000
_cell.length_c   1.000
_cell.angle_alpha   90.00
_cell.angle_beta   90.00
_cell.angle_gamma   90.00
#
_symmetry.space_group_name_H-M   'P 1'
#
loop_
_entity.id
_entity.type
_entity.pdbx_description
1 polymer ?
#
loop_
_entity_poly.entity_id
_entity_poly.type
_entity_poly.pdbx_seq_one_letter_code
_entity_poly.pdbx_strand_id
1 'polypeptide(L)' 'MLDDSTYRYEYDKAGQLIKETDFTSRTLEYAYDPGGQLTHRTQADGSVESYVYDENGRLLSRQT' A
#
# COMPACT_ATOMS: atom_id res chain seq x y z
N MET A 1 -1.08 -32.07 -2.37
CA MET A 1 -2.01 -30.92 -2.36
C MET A 1 -1.12 -29.72 -2.61
N LEU A 2 -1.22 -29.09 -3.78
CA LEU A 2 -0.46 -27.87 -4.04
C LEU A 2 -1.17 -26.77 -3.25
N ASP A 3 -0.54 -26.27 -2.21
CA ASP A 3 -1.04 -25.12 -1.47
C ASP A 3 -1.01 -23.93 -2.45
N ASP A 4 -2.19 -23.51 -2.92
CA ASP A 4 -2.38 -22.40 -3.85
C ASP A 4 -2.05 -21.08 -3.14
N SER A 5 -0.77 -20.91 -2.82
CA SER A 5 -0.19 -19.75 -2.14
C SER A 5 -0.03 -18.60 -3.13
N THR A 6 -1.13 -18.21 -3.76
CA THR A 6 -1.15 -17.20 -4.80
C THR A 6 -1.26 -15.81 -4.18
N TYR A 7 -0.26 -14.96 -4.43
CA TYR A 7 -0.36 -13.52 -4.19
C TYR A 7 -0.95 -12.82 -5.41
N ARG A 8 -1.79 -11.82 -5.17
CA ARG A 8 -2.34 -10.95 -6.21
C ARG A 8 -1.90 -9.52 -5.96
N TYR A 9 -1.42 -8.88 -7.02
CA TYR A 9 -0.95 -7.51 -6.99
C TYR A 9 -1.73 -6.71 -8.03
N GLU A 10 -2.23 -5.54 -7.63
CA GLU A 10 -2.91 -4.59 -8.50
C GLU A 10 -2.10 -3.30 -8.54
N TYR A 11 -1.94 -2.74 -9.74
CA TYR A 11 -1.13 -1.55 -9.98
C TYR A 11 -1.98 -0.46 -10.62
N ASP A 12 -1.65 0.79 -10.33
CA ASP A 12 -2.22 1.93 -11.06
C ASP A 12 -1.58 2.09 -12.47
N LYS A 13 -2.03 3.11 -13.21
CA LYS A 13 -1.50 3.41 -14.55
C LYS A 13 -0.04 3.86 -14.56
N ALA A 14 0.48 4.32 -13.42
CA ALA A 14 1.88 4.70 -13.25
C ALA A 14 2.76 3.51 -12.83
N GLY A 15 2.18 2.32 -12.63
CA GLY A 15 2.89 1.12 -12.21
C GLY A 15 3.12 1.03 -10.69
N GLN A 16 2.40 1.83 -9.90
CA GLN A 16 2.49 1.84 -8.44
C GLN A 16 1.55 0.77 -7.87
N LEU A 17 2.03 0.00 -6.88
CA LEU A 17 1.25 -1.07 -6.25
C LEU A 17 0.13 -0.45 -5.41
N ILE A 18 -1.13 -0.58 -5.81
CA ILE A 18 -2.27 -0.02 -5.07
C ILE A 18 -2.96 -1.05 -4.18
N LYS A 19 -2.76 -2.35 -4.45
CA LYS A 19 -3.36 -3.41 -3.65
C LYS A 19 -2.57 -4.70 -3.73
N GLU A 20 -2.40 -5.33 -2.58
CA GLU A 20 -1.80 -6.66 -2.44
C GLU A 20 -2.80 -7.55 -1.72
N THR A 21 -3.06 -8.75 -2.24
CA THR A 21 -3.87 -9.77 -1.57
C THR A 21 -3.07 -11.05 -1.44
N ASP A 22 -2.91 -11.51 -0.20
CA ASP A 22 -2.19 -12.76 0.08
C ASP A 22 -3.07 -14.01 -0.13
N PHE A 23 -2.44 -15.17 -0.01
CA PHE A 23 -3.11 -16.47 -0.16
C PHE A 23 -4.16 -16.77 0.91
N THR A 24 -4.21 -16.00 1.99
CA THR A 24 -5.23 -16.07 3.03
C THR A 24 -6.38 -15.09 2.80
N SER A 25 -6.41 -14.44 1.63
CA SER A 25 -7.37 -13.38 1.28
C SER A 25 -7.28 -12.13 2.16
N ARG A 26 -6.14 -11.90 2.83
CA ARG A 26 -5.87 -10.64 3.51
C ARG A 26 -5.40 -9.62 2.48
N THR A 27 -5.99 -8.43 2.52
CA THR A 27 -5.71 -7.35 1.58
C THR A 27 -4.99 -6.20 2.26
N LEU A 28 -3.93 -5.71 1.64
CA LEU A 28 -3.35 -4.40 1.92
C LEU A 28 -3.65 -3.45 0.76
N GLU A 29 -3.94 -2.20 1.08
CA GLU A 29 -4.15 -1.14 0.09
C GLU A 29 -3.17 0.00 0.31
N TYR A 30 -2.79 0.64 -0.79
CA TYR A 30 -1.79 1.70 -0.82
C TYR A 30 -2.31 2.88 -1.62
N ALA A 31 -2.14 4.08 -1.10
CA ALA A 31 -2.50 5.33 -1.78
C ALA A 31 -1.27 6.21 -1.97
N TYR A 32 -1.14 6.83 -3.14
CA TYR A 32 -0.01 7.68 -3.50
C TYR A 32 -0.46 9.10 -3.81
N ASP A 33 0.41 10.08 -3.57
CA ASP A 33 0.24 11.44 -4.06
C ASP A 33 0.58 11.53 -5.58
N PRO A 34 0.30 12.67 -6.24
CA PRO A 34 0.67 12.86 -7.65
C PRO A 34 2.18 12.80 -7.94
N GLY A 35 3.03 12.95 -6.92
CA GLY A 35 4.49 12.80 -7.02
C GLY A 35 4.97 11.36 -6.87
N GLY A 36 4.06 10.42 -6.61
CA GLY A 36 4.34 9.00 -6.43
C GLY A 36 4.80 8.61 -5.02
N GLN A 37 4.53 9.45 -4.03
CA GLN A 37 4.88 9.19 -2.63
C GLN A 37 3.71 8.50 -1.93
N LEU A 38 3.98 7.43 -1.20
CA LEU A 38 2.97 6.68 -0.44
C LEU A 38 2.37 7.56 0.65
N THR A 39 1.09 7.89 0.60
CA THR A 39 0.40 8.70 1.61
C THR A 39 -0.35 7.87 2.63
N HIS A 40 -0.87 6.70 2.23
CA HIS A 40 -1.63 5.83 3.12
C HIS A 40 -1.34 4.35 2.83
N ARG A 41 -1.33 3.55 3.89
CA ARG A 41 -1.31 2.10 3.84
C ARG A 41 -2.41 1.55 4.73
N THR A 42 -3.39 0.88 4.14
CA THR A 42 -4.47 0.21 4.88
C THR A 42 -4.09 -1.26 5.06
N GLN A 43 -4.11 -1.74 6.30
CA GLN A 43 -3.88 -3.15 6.62
C GLN A 43 -5.19 -3.94 6.53
N ALA A 44 -5.07 -5.27 6.52
CA ALA A 44 -6.21 -6.18 6.42
C ALA A 44 -7.18 -6.11 7.61
N ASP A 45 -6.74 -5.59 8.75
CA ASP A 45 -7.57 -5.35 9.94
C ASP A 45 -8.27 -3.97 9.91
N GLY A 46 -8.07 -3.19 8.85
CA GLY A 46 -8.60 -1.85 8.67
C GLY A 46 -7.79 -0.75 9.35
N SER A 47 -6.68 -1.06 10.02
CA SER A 47 -5.76 -0.02 10.52
C SER A 47 -5.09 0.70 9.35
N VAL A 48 -4.86 2.01 9.52
CA VAL A 48 -4.33 2.87 8.46
C VAL A 48 -3.07 3.56 8.93
N GLU A 49 -1.97 3.30 8.24
CA GLU A 49 -0.75 4.07 8.39
C GLU A 49 -0.77 5.26 7.43
N SER A 50 -0.56 6.47 7.93
CA SER A 50 -0.50 7.70 7.13
C SER A 50 0.91 8.28 7.11
N TYR A 51 1.30 8.85 5.98
CA TYR A 51 2.65 9.34 5.70
C TYR A 51 2.57 10.77 5.16
N VAL A 52 3.38 11.68 5.73
CA VAL A 52 3.45 13.08 5.32
C VAL A 52 4.88 13.42 4.94
N TYR A 53 5.06 14.09 3.81
CA TYR A 53 6.36 14.46 3.26
C TYR A 53 6.50 15.98 3.16
N ASP A 54 7.74 16.47 3.19
CA ASP A 54 8.07 17.84 2.82
C ASP A 54 8.19 18.00 1.29
N GLU A 55 8.41 19.23 0.84
CA GLU A 55 8.55 19.57 -0.58
C GLU A 55 9.76 18.91 -1.27
N ASN A 56 10.74 18.44 -0.49
CA ASN A 56 11.92 17.72 -0.99
C ASN A 56 11.73 16.19 -0.95
N GLY A 57 10.51 15.73 -0.64
CA GLY A 57 10.17 14.32 -0.52
C GLY A 57 10.72 13.62 0.72
N ARG A 58 11.04 14.37 1.77
CA ARG A 58 11.49 13.80 3.05
C ARG A 58 10.30 13.53 3.95
N LEU A 59 10.24 12.35 4.53
CA LEU A 59 9.19 11.98 5.48
C LEU A 59 9.23 12.89 6.71
N LEU A 60 8.18 13.68 6.91
CA LEU A 60 7.97 14.54 8.08
C LEU A 60 7.33 13.77 9.22
N SER A 61 6.32 12.95 8.94
CA SER A 61 5.63 12.17 9.97
C SER A 61 5.03 10.88 9.43
N ARG A 62 4.94 9.89 10.32
CA ARG A 62 4.19 8.65 10.12
C ARG A 62 3.24 8.45 11.30
N GLN A 63 2.00 8.12 11.00
CA GLN A 63 0.91 7.91 11.97
C GLN A 63 0.30 6.53 11.72
N THR A 64 -0.20 5.88 12.76
CA THR A 64 -0.77 4.52 12.78
C THR A 64 -2.03 4.52 13.63
#